data_AF-A0AA42NPV6-F1
#
_entry.id   AF-A0AA42NPV6-F1
#
_cell.length_a   1.000
_cell.length_b   1.000
_cell.length_c   1.000
_cell.angle_alpha   90.00
_cell.angle_beta   90.00
_cell.angle_gamma   90.00
#
_symmetry.space_group_name_H-M   'P 1'
#
loop_
_entity.id
_entity.type
_entity.pdbx_description
1 polymer ?
#
loop_
_entity_poly.entity_id
_entity_poly.type
_entity_poly.pdbx_seq_one_letter_code
_entity_poly.pdbx_strand_id
1 'polypeptide(L)' 'MSIEAQYLINKLAKGFVGTNNIESNSRLCMASAGSGYKLSLGADGPSGSYKDFDHSDVFFVIGANIGQ' A
#
# COMPACT_ATOMS: atom_id res chain seq x y z
N MET A 1 10.37 -7.51 5.96
CA MET A 1 11.01 -6.55 6.87
C MET A 1 9.93 -5.98 7.77
N SER A 2 10.13 -5.91 9.09
CA SER A 2 9.10 -5.33 9.96
C SER A 2 8.92 -3.83 9.69
N ILE A 3 7.86 -3.24 10.23
CA ILE A 3 7.62 -1.80 10.09
C ILE A 3 8.70 -0.99 10.80
N GLU A 4 9.18 -1.46 11.95
CA GLU A 4 10.26 -0.86 12.73
C GLU A 4 11.57 -0.85 11.94
N ALA A 5 11.88 -1.95 11.26
CA ALA A 5 13.07 -2.04 10.43
C ALA A 5 12.99 -1.12 9.19
N GLN A 6 11.83 -1.03 8.53
CA GLN A 6 11.62 -0.10 7.41
C GLN A 6 11.75 1.37 7.86
N TYR A 7 11.23 1.69 9.03
CA TYR A 7 11.35 3.01 9.65
C TYR A 7 12.82 3.34 9.97
N LEU A 8 13.54 2.40 10.58
CA LEU A 8 14.94 2.59 10.93
C LEU A 8 15.83 2.78 9.69
N ILE A 9 15.61 2.00 8.62
CA ILE A 9 16.34 2.16 7.36
C ILE A 9 16.04 3.52 6.71
N ASN A 10 14.78 3.96 6.70
CA ASN A 10 14.44 5.29 6.18
C ASN A 10 15.13 6.40 6.98
N LYS A 11 15.17 6.30 8.31
CA LYS A 11 15.91 7.23 9.16
C LYS A 11 17.41 7.20 8.91
N LEU A 12 18.00 6.02 8.76
CA LEU A 12 19.42 5.87 8.46
C LEU A 12 19.77 6.50 7.11
N ALA A 13 18.99 6.19 6.06
CA ALA A 13 19.22 6.68 4.71
C ALA A 13 19.08 8.21 4.63
N LYS A 14 17.99 8.77 5.16
CA LYS A 14 17.73 10.22 5.09
C LYS A 14 18.53 11.04 6.11
N GLY A 15 18.74 10.49 7.30
CA GLY A 15 19.33 11.20 8.43
C GLY A 15 20.84 11.08 8.55
N PHE A 16 21.42 9.90 8.29
CA PHE A 16 22.87 9.67 8.41
C PHE A 16 23.56 9.66 7.05
N VAL A 17 23.04 8.88 6.10
CA VAL A 17 23.62 8.79 4.74
C VAL A 17 23.32 10.06 3.92
N GLY A 18 22.22 10.75 4.22
CA GLY A 18 21.83 11.99 3.55
C GLY A 18 21.29 11.77 2.13
N THR A 19 20.69 10.61 1.85
CA THR A 19 20.11 10.28 0.54
C THR A 19 18.60 10.10 0.59
N ASN A 20 17.94 10.46 -0.51
CA ASN A 20 16.53 10.18 -0.76
C ASN A 20 16.33 8.99 -1.73
N ASN A 21 17.40 8.34 -2.17
CA ASN A 21 17.35 7.19 -3.08
C ASN A 21 16.93 5.93 -2.33
N ILE A 22 15.63 5.79 -2.07
CA ILE A 22 15.02 4.67 -1.35
C ILE A 22 13.88 4.14 -2.20
N GLU A 23 13.83 2.83 -2.38
CA GLU A 23 12.82 2.16 -3.19
C GLU A 23 12.17 1.01 -2.41
N SER A 24 10.90 0.75 -2.68
CA SER A 24 10.15 -0.34 -2.08
C SER A 24 9.37 -1.10 -3.14
N ASN A 25 9.10 -2.38 -2.90
CA ASN A 25 8.19 -3.17 -3.75
C ASN A 25 6.82 -2.50 -3.92
N SER A 26 6.39 -1.70 -2.93
CA SER A 26 5.17 -0.88 -2.98
C SER A 26 5.07 -0.01 -4.24
N ARG A 27 6.19 0.42 -4.83
CA ARG A 27 6.19 1.16 -6.09
C ARG A 27 5.65 0.34 -7.26
N LEU A 28 6.00 -0.94 -7.31
CA LEU A 28 5.61 -1.84 -8.39
C LEU A 28 4.19 -2.38 -8.21
N CYS A 29 3.78 -2.66 -6.97
CA CYS A 29 2.51 -3.34 -6.71
C CYS A 29 1.35 -2.41 -6.33
N MET A 30 1.62 -1.25 -5.70
CA MET A 30 0.57 -0.44 -5.06
C MET A 30 0.59 1.06 -5.39
N ALA A 31 1.66 1.61 -5.98
CA ALA A 31 1.77 3.07 -6.16
C ALA A 31 0.66 3.70 -7.02
N SER A 32 0.21 3.02 -8.07
CA SER A 32 -0.91 3.46 -8.91
C SER A 32 -2.22 3.46 -8.14
N ALA A 33 -2.52 2.38 -7.42
CA ALA A 33 -3.71 2.25 -6.59
C ALA A 33 -3.74 3.30 -5.48
N GLY A 34 -2.64 3.49 -4.74
CA GLY A 34 -2.57 4.48 -3.66
C GLY A 34 -2.76 5.92 -4.16
N SER A 35 -2.26 6.25 -5.35
CA SER A 35 -2.51 7.56 -5.98
C SER A 35 -3.99 7.71 -6.36
N GLY A 36 -4.61 6.66 -6.91
CA GLY A 36 -6.03 6.64 -7.25
C GLY A 36 -6.92 6.84 -6.03
N TYR A 37 -6.71 6.06 -4.96
CA TYR A 37 -7.46 6.18 -3.70
C TYR A 37 -7.32 7.57 -3.09
N LYS A 38 -6.11 8.14 -3.10
CA LYS A 38 -5.88 9.45 -2.52
C LYS A 38 -6.66 10.55 -3.27
N LEU A 39 -6.71 10.46 -4.59
CA LEU A 39 -7.42 11.44 -5.42
C LEU A 39 -8.95 11.30 -5.33
N SER A 40 -9.48 10.09 -5.16
CA SER A 40 -10.94 9.85 -5.13
C SER A 40 -11.54 9.81 -3.72
N LEU A 41 -10.81 9.30 -2.73
CA LEU A 41 -11.28 9.02 -1.36
C LEU A 41 -10.51 9.79 -0.27
N GLY A 42 -9.39 10.44 -0.62
CA GLY A 42 -8.58 11.23 0.31
C GLY A 42 -7.58 10.42 1.17
N ALA A 43 -7.53 9.09 1.02
CA ALA A 43 -6.60 8.19 1.71
C ALA A 43 -5.80 7.35 0.70
N ASP A 44 -4.57 6.95 1.01
CA ASP A 44 -3.70 6.17 0.13
C ASP A 44 -3.87 4.64 0.27
N GLY A 45 -4.76 4.19 1.16
CA GLY A 45 -5.15 2.80 1.34
C GLY A 45 -6.54 2.48 0.79
N PRO A 46 -6.84 1.18 0.56
CA PRO A 46 -8.16 0.76 0.13
C PRO A 46 -9.21 1.06 1.21
N SER A 47 -10.42 1.42 0.77
CA SER A 47 -11.57 1.56 1.66
C SER A 47 -12.19 0.19 1.96
N GLY A 48 -12.42 -0.10 3.23
CA GLY A 48 -13.06 -1.34 3.69
C GLY A 48 -12.09 -2.36 4.28
N SER A 49 -12.64 -3.47 4.72
CA SER A 49 -11.94 -4.56 5.38
C SER A 49 -12.54 -5.90 4.95
N TYR A 50 -11.84 -7.00 5.23
CA TYR A 50 -12.38 -8.33 4.97
C TYR A 50 -13.69 -8.63 5.71
N LYS A 51 -14.01 -7.89 6.77
CA LYS A 51 -15.31 -8.03 7.47
C LYS A 51 -16.50 -7.61 6.61
N ASP A 52 -16.26 -6.76 5.61
CA ASP A 52 -17.33 -6.28 4.73
C ASP A 52 -17.75 -7.35 3.70
N PHE A 53 -17.01 -8.45 3.58
CA PHE A 53 -17.33 -9.54 2.66
C PHE A 53 -18.63 -10.24 3.05
N ASP A 54 -18.89 -10.43 4.34
CA ASP A 54 -20.12 -11.06 4.85
C ASP A 54 -21.38 -10.21 4.62
N HIS A 55 -21.19 -8.92 4.31
CA HIS A 55 -22.26 -7.95 4.04
C HIS A 55 -22.43 -7.67 2.54
N SER A 56 -21.63 -8.30 1.68
CA SER A 56 -21.61 -8.02 0.24
C SER A 56 -22.55 -8.96 -0.52
N ASP A 57 -23.52 -8.42 -1.25
CA ASP A 57 -24.41 -9.20 -2.11
C ASP A 57 -23.76 -9.60 -3.45
N VAL A 58 -22.77 -8.82 -3.89
CA VAL A 58 -22.10 -8.96 -5.20
C VAL A 58 -20.61 -8.65 -5.06
N PHE A 59 -19.78 -9.50 -5.65
CA PHE A 59 -18.34 -9.27 -5.78
C PHE A 59 -17.99 -8.93 -7.23
N PHE A 60 -17.34 -7.79 -7.44
CA PHE A 60 -16.80 -7.39 -8.74
C PHE A 60 -15.27 -7.42 -8.69
N VAL A 61 -14.66 -8.36 -9.42
CA VAL A 61 -13.22 -8.65 -9.35
C VAL A 61 -12.53 -8.23 -10.65
N ILE A 62 -11.59 -7.30 -10.56
CA ILE A 62 -10.74 -6.86 -11.69
C ILE A 62 -9.27 -6.91 -11.25
N GLY A 63 -8.40 -7.48 -12.08
CA GLY A 63 -6.95 -7.44 -11.86
C GLY A 63 -6.45 -8.20 -10.62
N ALA A 64 -7.23 -9.15 -10.11
CA ALA A 64 -6.90 -9.96 -8.94
C ALA A 64 -7.16 -11.45 -9.20
N ASN A 65 -6.42 -12.32 -8.49
CA ASN A 65 -6.68 -13.75 -8.44
C ASN A 65 -6.83 -14.19 -6.98
N ILE A 66 -8.07 -14.12 -6.46
CA ILE A 66 -8.35 -14.25 -5.02
C ILE A 66 -8.36 -15.73 -4.58
N GLY A 67 -8.48 -16.67 -5.52
CA GLY A 67 -8.59 -18.10 -5.23
C GLY A 67 -7.28 -18.90 -5.30
N GLN A 68 -6.15 -18.23 -5.59
CA GLN A 68 -4.80 -18.81 -5.52
C GLN A 68 -4.16 -18.50 -4.18
#